data_AF-A0A2N6SXL2-F1
#
_entry.id   AF-A0A2N6SXL2-F1
#
_cell.length_a   1.000
_cell.length_b   1.000
_cell.length_c   1.000
_cell.angle_alpha   90.00
_cell.angle_beta   90.00
_cell.angle_gamma   90.00
#
_symmetry.space_group_name_H-M   'P 1'
#
loop_
_entity.id
_entity.type
_entity.pdbx_description
1 polymer ?
#
loop_
_entity_poly.entity_id
_entity_poly.type
_entity_poly.pdbx_seq_one_letter_code
_entity_poly.pdbx_strand_id
1 'polypeptide(L)'
;MDHRTGHKLGNYTILLLSTIVTLVAGGIGGAVGISGTPIAAGFGISGLVGPLAALNYEGWGWTAGKLAIIAMVFIALPQVMSILFNFLFSRIGWVRPEHYKLDFK
;
A
#
# COMPACT_ATOMS: atom_id res chain seq x y z
N MET A 1 -30.18 0.88 -13.27
CA MET A 1 -28.74 1.22 -13.20
C MET A 1 -28.04 0.31 -14.20
N ASP A 2 -27.36 0.89 -15.18
CA ASP A 2 -26.80 0.17 -16.33
C ASP A 2 -25.65 -0.79 -15.91
N HIS A 3 -25.67 -2.02 -16.42
CA HIS A 3 -24.71 -3.07 -16.07
C HIS A 3 -23.25 -2.66 -16.38
N ARG A 4 -23.00 -1.71 -17.30
CA ARG A 4 -21.65 -1.20 -17.60
C ARG A 4 -21.14 -0.17 -16.60
N THR A 5 -22.03 0.60 -15.97
CA THR A 5 -21.65 1.63 -14.99
C THR A 5 -21.21 1.01 -13.66
N GLY A 6 -21.82 -0.11 -13.25
CA GLY A 6 -21.43 -0.86 -12.04
C GLY A 6 -20.01 -1.46 -12.12
N HIS A 7 -19.63 -2.02 -13.27
CA HIS A 7 -18.29 -2.59 -13.48
C HIS A 7 -17.18 -1.52 -13.46
N LYS A 8 -17.43 -0.35 -14.08
CA LYS A 8 -16.51 0.79 -14.03
C LYS A 8 -16.30 1.28 -12.59
N LEU A 9 -17.37 1.38 -11.80
CA LEU A 9 -17.31 1.84 -10.40
C LEU A 9 -16.52 0.86 -9.49
N GLY A 10 -16.65 -0.45 -9.74
CA GLY A 10 -15.86 -1.49 -9.05
C GLY A 10 -14.35 -1.32 -9.27
N ASN A 11 -13.93 -1.09 -10.52
CA ASN A 11 -12.51 -0.85 -10.84
C ASN A 11 -11.95 0.41 -10.15
N TYR A 12 -12.70 1.51 -10.11
CA TYR A 12 -12.25 2.73 -9.43
C TYR A 12 -12.21 2.57 -7.91
N THR A 13 -13.12 1.77 -7.34
CA THR A 13 -13.15 1.51 -5.89
C THR A 13 -11.88 0.77 -5.44
N ILE A 14 -11.41 -0.21 -6.22
CA ILE A 14 -10.16 -0.94 -5.93
C ILE A 14 -8.94 -0.01 -5.97
N LEU A 15 -8.88 0.89 -6.96
CA LEU A 15 -7.79 1.87 -7.08
C LEU A 15 -7.82 2.92 -5.95
N LEU A 16 -9.01 3.36 -5.56
CA LEU A 16 -9.19 4.34 -4.49
C LEU A 16 -8.80 3.73 -3.13
N LEU A 17 -9.16 2.47 -2.91
CA LEU A 17 -8.75 1.70 -1.74
C LEU A 17 -7.22 1.58 -1.64
N SER A 18 -6.55 1.16 -2.72
CA SER A 18 -5.10 1.03 -2.71
C SER A 18 -4.39 2.38 -2.54
N THR A 19 -4.96 3.46 -3.08
CA THR A 19 -4.41 4.82 -2.92
C THR A 19 -4.50 5.33 -1.49
N ILE A 20 -5.60 5.07 -0.77
CA ILE A 20 -5.72 5.45 0.65
C ILE A 20 -4.67 4.70 1.49
N VAL A 21 -4.47 3.41 1.22
CA VAL A 21 -3.48 2.59 1.93
C VAL A 21 -2.08 3.17 1.75
N THR A 22 -1.70 3.50 0.52
CA THR A 22 -0.36 4.05 0.23
C THR A 22 -0.16 5.44 0.84
N LEU A 23 -1.21 6.27 0.89
CA LEU A 23 -1.18 7.58 1.56
C LEU A 23 -0.90 7.44 3.05
N VAL A 24 -1.62 6.55 3.74
CA VAL A 24 -1.46 6.31 5.18
C VAL A 24 -0.09 5.70 5.48
N ALA A 25 0.32 4.68 4.72
CA ALA A 25 1.61 4.04 4.89
C ALA A 25 2.78 5.01 4.62
N GLY A 26 2.67 5.85 3.58
CA GLY A 26 3.64 6.89 3.28
C GLY A 26 3.72 7.97 4.36
N GLY A 27 2.57 8.39 4.91
CA GLY A 27 2.52 9.34 6.03
C GLY A 27 3.18 8.79 7.31
N ILE A 28 2.92 7.52 7.65
CA ILE A 28 3.57 6.87 8.81
C ILE A 28 5.08 6.71 8.54
N GLY A 29 5.47 6.31 7.33
CA GLY A 29 6.87 6.22 6.91
C GLY A 29 7.62 7.54 7.07
N GLY A 30 7.04 8.64 6.59
CA GLY A 30 7.59 9.98 6.78
C GLY A 30 7.68 10.38 8.25
N ALA A 31 6.68 10.05 9.06
CA ALA A 31 6.66 10.36 10.49
C ALA A 31 7.77 9.64 11.27
N VAL A 32 8.14 8.42 10.87
CA VAL A 32 9.27 7.69 11.48
C VAL A 32 10.63 8.10 10.91
N GLY A 33 10.68 9.07 10.00
CA GLY A 33 11.90 9.62 9.41
C GLY A 33 12.38 8.94 8.13
N ILE A 34 11.58 8.04 7.55
CA ILE A 34 11.91 7.46 6.24
C ILE A 34 11.71 8.55 5.18
N SER A 35 12.82 8.95 4.57
CA SER A 35 12.82 9.97 3.53
C SER A 35 12.11 9.47 2.27
N GLY A 36 11.20 10.28 1.75
CA GLY A 36 10.51 10.01 0.50
C GLY A 36 11.43 10.29 -0.69
N THR A 37 11.84 9.25 -1.41
CA THR A 37 12.62 9.40 -2.65
C THR A 37 11.73 9.07 -3.87
N PRO A 38 11.94 9.71 -5.04
CA PRO A 38 11.24 9.35 -6.27
C PRO A 38 11.40 7.86 -6.63
N ILE A 39 12.53 7.27 -6.25
CA ILE A 39 12.85 5.86 -6.41
C ILE A 39 11.98 4.96 -5.51
N ALA A 40 11.68 5.38 -4.28
CA ALA A 40 10.82 4.63 -3.37
C ALA A 40 9.35 4.58 -3.81
N ALA A 41 8.89 5.51 -4.66
CA ALA A 41 7.55 5.47 -5.25
C ALA A 41 7.33 4.25 -6.17
N GLY A 42 8.42 3.62 -6.66
CA GLY A 42 8.40 2.39 -7.46
C GLY A 42 8.31 1.08 -6.67
N PHE A 43 8.18 1.14 -5.33
CA PHE A 43 8.10 -0.03 -4.43
C PHE A 43 7.09 -1.09 -4.88
N GLY A 44 6.02 -0.69 -5.57
CA GLY A 44 5.00 -1.62 -6.08
C GLY A 44 5.44 -2.53 -7.24
N ILE A 45 6.46 -2.17 -8.02
CA ILE A 45 6.91 -2.96 -9.19
C ILE A 45 8.13 -3.83 -8.88
N SER A 46 8.96 -3.43 -7.93
CA SER A 46 10.24 -4.10 -7.63
C SER A 46 10.45 -4.47 -6.16
N GLY A 47 9.51 -4.17 -5.25
CA GLY A 47 9.48 -4.59 -3.85
C GLY A 47 10.63 -4.07 -2.97
N LEU A 48 11.89 -4.21 -3.37
CA LEU A 48 13.06 -3.87 -2.56
C LEU A 48 13.58 -2.45 -2.80
N VAL A 49 13.23 -1.80 -3.90
CA VAL A 49 13.81 -0.50 -4.28
C VAL A 49 13.48 0.60 -3.24
N GLY A 50 12.30 0.57 -2.63
CA GLY A 50 11.93 1.46 -1.52
C GLY A 50 12.79 1.28 -0.27
N PRO A 51 12.82 0.07 0.34
CA PRO A 51 13.70 -0.27 1.46
C PRO A 51 15.17 0.08 1.23
N LEU A 52 15.70 -0.22 0.04
CA LEU A 52 17.10 0.07 -0.29
C LEU A 52 17.37 1.57 -0.39
N ALA A 53 16.46 2.34 -0.96
CA ALA A 53 16.57 3.80 -1.00
C ALA A 53 16.52 4.42 0.40
N ALA A 54 15.69 3.89 1.30
CA ALA A 54 15.64 4.34 2.70
C ALA A 54 16.95 4.05 3.44
N LEU A 55 17.57 2.88 3.23
CA LEU A 55 18.86 2.53 3.84
C LEU A 55 20.03 3.35 3.31
N ASN A 56 20.00 3.70 2.03
CA ASN A 56 21.06 4.46 1.36
C ASN A 56 20.87 5.98 1.47
N TYR A 57 19.86 6.44 2.21
CA TYR A 57 19.66 7.85 2.47
C TYR A 57 20.72 8.37 3.44
N GLU A 58 21.28 9.55 3.14
CA GLU A 58 22.30 10.20 3.97
C GLU A 58 21.79 10.38 5.41
N GLY A 59 22.54 9.88 6.39
CA GLY A 59 22.17 9.93 7.81
C GLY A 59 21.30 8.76 8.30
N TRP A 60 20.75 7.93 7.42
CA TRP A 60 20.05 6.69 7.83
C TRP A 60 21.05 5.54 7.99
N GLY A 61 21.65 5.04 6.92
CA GLY A 61 22.70 4.02 7.00
C GLY A 61 22.22 2.62 7.44
N TRP A 62 23.17 1.69 7.47
CA TRP A 62 22.94 0.25 7.59
C TRP A 62 23.19 -0.26 9.01
N THR A 63 22.22 -0.06 9.89
CA THR A 63 22.26 -0.58 11.26
C THR A 63 21.14 -1.60 11.49
N ALA A 64 21.38 -2.62 12.33
CA ALA A 64 20.40 -3.66 12.64
C ALA A 64 19.04 -3.10 13.10
N GLY A 65 19.02 -2.05 13.93
CA GLY A 65 17.78 -1.39 14.35
C GLY A 65 17.02 -0.72 13.19
N LYS A 66 17.72 -0.11 12.24
CA LYS A 66 17.12 0.55 11.06
C LYS A 66 16.58 -0.46 10.05
N LEU A 67 17.27 -1.60 9.90
CA LEU A 67 16.78 -2.74 9.12
C LEU A 67 15.49 -3.31 9.71
N ALA A 68 15.41 -3.44 11.04
CA ALA A 68 14.20 -3.90 11.72
C ALA A 68 13.02 -2.92 11.51
N ILE A 69 13.26 -1.61 11.58
CA ILE A 69 12.25 -0.58 11.30
C ILE A 69 11.76 -0.70 9.86
N ILE A 70 12.66 -0.87 8.89
CA ILE A 70 12.29 -1.01 7.47
C ILE A 70 11.49 -2.28 7.23
N ALA A 71 11.91 -3.42 7.78
CA ALA A 71 11.13 -4.65 7.68
C ALA A 71 9.72 -4.47 8.29
N MET A 72 9.62 -3.78 9.43
CA MET A 72 8.33 -3.50 10.06
C MET A 72 7.44 -2.58 9.20
N VAL A 73 7.99 -1.49 8.65
CA VAL A 73 7.22 -0.51 7.88
C VAL A 73 6.85 -0.99 6.48
N PHE A 74 7.71 -1.79 5.83
CA PHE A 74 7.48 -2.24 4.46
C PHE A 74 6.83 -3.63 4.36
N ILE A 75 6.82 -4.42 5.44
CA ILE A 75 6.20 -5.76 5.47
C ILE A 75 5.06 -5.82 6.49
N ALA A 76 5.33 -5.53 7.77
CA ALA A 76 4.32 -5.70 8.80
C ALA A 76 3.19 -4.67 8.69
N LEU A 77 3.52 -3.39 8.47
CA LEU A 77 2.53 -2.31 8.39
C LEU A 77 1.55 -2.50 7.22
N PRO A 78 1.97 -2.77 5.96
CA PRO A 78 1.03 -3.02 4.87
C PRO A 78 0.17 -4.26 5.10
N GLN A 79 0.71 -5.29 5.74
CA GLN A 79 -0.02 -6.53 6.05
C GLN A 79 -1.12 -6.29 7.09
N VAL A 80 -0.78 -5.62 8.19
CA VAL A 80 -1.75 -5.24 9.24
C VAL A 80 -2.79 -4.29 8.66
N MET A 81 -2.37 -3.31 7.87
CA MET A 81 -3.25 -2.34 7.26
C MET A 81 -4.18 -2.99 6.23
N SER A 82 -3.69 -3.97 5.46
CA SER A 82 -4.49 -4.79 4.55
C SER A 82 -5.60 -5.56 5.30
N ILE A 83 -5.27 -6.20 6.42
CA ILE A 83 -6.26 -6.91 7.24
C ILE A 83 -7.27 -5.93 7.84
N LEU A 84 -6.79 -4.81 8.38
CA LEU A 84 -7.64 -3.78 8.98
C LEU A 84 -8.62 -3.19 7.97
N PHE A 85 -8.17 -2.87 6.77
CA PHE A 85 -9.05 -2.35 5.73
C PHE A 85 -10.00 -3.40 5.17
N ASN A 86 -9.56 -4.65 4.97
CA ASN A 86 -10.48 -5.73 4.63
C ASN A 86 -11.59 -5.87 5.68
N PHE A 87 -11.25 -5.78 6.96
CA PHE A 87 -12.23 -5.79 8.05
C PHE A 87 -13.14 -4.55 8.03
N LEU A 88 -12.58 -3.35 7.88
CA LEU A 88 -13.35 -2.10 7.88
C LEU A 88 -14.30 -2.01 6.66
N PHE A 89 -13.83 -2.36 5.47
CA PHE A 89 -14.61 -2.24 4.24
C PHE A 89 -15.59 -3.39 4.01
N SER A 90 -15.31 -4.60 4.53
CA SER A 90 -16.32 -5.66 4.58
C SER A 90 -17.51 -5.27 5.46
N ARG A 91 -17.28 -4.51 6.54
CA ARG A 91 -18.35 -3.98 7.40
C ARG A 91 -19.16 -2.86 6.74
N ILE A 92 -18.54 -2.06 5.88
CA ILE A 92 -19.21 -0.97 5.12
C ILE A 92 -19.90 -1.50 3.84
N GLY A 93 -19.59 -2.72 3.40
CA GLY A 93 -20.21 -3.33 2.21
C GLY A 93 -19.71 -2.78 0.87
N TRP A 94 -18.64 -1.99 0.88
CA TRP A 94 -18.00 -1.43 -0.32
C TRP A 94 -17.10 -2.44 -1.05
N VAL A 95 -16.54 -3.41 -0.31
CA VAL A 95 -15.74 -4.49 -0.89
C VAL A 95 -16.63 -5.71 -1.04
N ARG A 96 -17.02 -6.00 -2.29
CA ARG A 96 -17.75 -7.23 -2.63
C ARG A 96 -16.85 -8.15 -3.47
N PRO A 97 -16.95 -9.48 -3.31
CA PRO A 97 -16.16 -10.43 -4.07
C PRO A 97 -16.40 -10.34 -5.59
N GLU A 98 -17.54 -9.79 -6.03
CA GLU A 98 -17.78 -9.52 -7.46
C GLU A 98 -16.81 -8.49 -8.06
N HIS A 99 -16.24 -7.58 -7.26
CA HIS A 99 -15.25 -6.60 -7.76
C HIS A 99 -13.89 -7.23 -8.03
N TYR A 100 -13.60 -8.40 -7.46
CA TYR A 100 -12.35 -9.13 -7.67
C TYR A 100 -12.44 -10.20 -8.78
N LYS A 101 -13.62 -10.42 -9.38
CA LYS A 101 -13.77 -11.37 -10.48
C LYS A 101 -13.18 -10.80 -11.76
N LEU A 102 -12.18 -11.50 -12.30
CA LEU A 102 -11.66 -11.27 -13.64
C LEU A 102 -12.60 -11.93 -14.63
N ASP A 103 -13.37 -11.12 -15.36
CA ASP A 103 -14.26 -11.60 -16.42
C ASP A 103 -13.44 -11.80 -17.70
N PHE A 104 -13.13 -13.05 -18.03
CA PHE A 104 -12.40 -13.40 -19.25
C PHE A 104 -13.40 -13.54 -20.39
N LYS A 105 -13.39 -12.57 -21.32
CA LYS A 105 -14.17 -12.60 -22.56
C LYS A 105 -13.33 -13.10 -23.73
#